data_AF-A0A8H5SF92-F1
#
_entry.id   AF-A0A8H5SF92-F1
#
_cell.length_a   1.000
_cell.length_b   1.000
_cell.length_c   1.000
_cell.angle_alpha   90.00
_cell.angle_beta   90.00
_cell.angle_gamma   90.00
#
_symmetry.space_group_name_H-M   'P 1'
#
loop_
_entity.id
_entity.type
_entity.pdbx_description
1 polymer ?
#
loop_
_entity_poly.entity_id
_entity_poly.type
_entity_poly.pdbx_seq_one_letter_code
_entity_poly.pdbx_strand_id
1 'polypeptide(L)'
;MEAPSAEQLKSNVKPFRSIPQDLETITKYFDTFGDCKVLLIGYASNGASEFYSVRAEITKHMMQNHGFKIFAVEADWPDAESVDRYARHRPGPEEGAAGFYGLDLYSMGTSIKAVVDYLDTVDKDMAQVAKGRYSKLMHWADDPHGYGLESLATSFQGYEKDAVAMLKDILSKRIEYSAALDDGTEFRSGEQNARVVKDAEQYYKAMYRRRDETWNLRDTHMFEALTRLLERRGRDSKAIVWAHNSHVALQGEVWGQAVSIGTGTNTGTVAAAQDWDGNMSIMEIQPRLPGSYEEPMHAAGIGNIVLDLRKGKCDEKL
;
A
#
# COMPACT_ATOMS: atom_id res chain seq x y z
N MET A 1 32.39 -12.69 5.61
CA MET A 1 32.36 -13.16 4.21
C MET A 1 33.18 -12.16 3.40
N GLU A 2 33.95 -12.62 2.42
CA GLU A 2 34.64 -11.73 1.48
C GLU A 2 33.60 -10.97 0.63
N ALA A 3 33.84 -9.70 0.36
CA ALA A 3 32.95 -8.92 -0.51
C ALA A 3 32.99 -9.48 -1.94
N PRO A 4 31.85 -9.53 -2.66
CA PRO A 4 31.81 -10.04 -4.02
C PRO A 4 32.72 -9.21 -4.94
N SER A 5 33.43 -9.88 -5.85
CA SER A 5 34.31 -9.19 -6.81
C SER A 5 33.49 -8.34 -7.79
N ALA A 6 34.12 -7.29 -8.35
CA ALA A 6 33.48 -6.44 -9.35
C ALA A 6 33.03 -7.21 -10.60
N GLU A 7 33.72 -8.30 -10.97
CA GLU A 7 33.35 -9.16 -12.09
C GLU A 7 32.11 -10.02 -11.78
N GLN A 8 32.02 -10.56 -10.55
CA GLN A 8 30.82 -11.26 -10.08
C GLN A 8 29.60 -10.33 -10.07
N LEU A 9 29.76 -9.09 -9.58
CA LEU A 9 28.68 -8.11 -9.63
C LEU A 9 28.25 -7.81 -11.07
N LYS A 10 29.20 -7.49 -11.96
CA LYS A 10 28.90 -7.13 -13.36
C LYS A 10 28.19 -8.23 -14.14
N SER A 11 28.43 -9.49 -13.81
CA SER A 11 27.78 -10.64 -14.47
C SER A 11 26.38 -10.96 -13.95
N ASN A 12 25.97 -10.42 -12.79
CA ASN A 12 24.66 -10.67 -12.15
C ASN A 12 23.69 -9.49 -12.23
N VAL A 13 24.12 -8.33 -12.76
CA VAL A 13 23.30 -7.11 -12.82
C VAL A 13 22.85 -6.78 -14.24
N LYS A 14 21.69 -6.13 -14.35
CA LYS A 14 21.22 -5.48 -15.58
C LYS A 14 21.43 -3.97 -15.45
N PRO A 15 22.45 -3.37 -16.09
CA PRO A 15 22.73 -1.95 -15.96
C PRO A 15 21.74 -1.09 -16.74
N PHE A 16 21.57 0.16 -16.30
CA PHE A 16 20.96 1.24 -17.07
C PHE A 16 21.73 2.54 -16.84
N ARG A 17 21.60 3.54 -17.71
CA ARG A 17 22.40 4.78 -17.64
C ARG A 17 21.77 5.76 -16.68
N SER A 18 20.51 6.12 -16.86
CA SER A 18 19.84 7.11 -16.02
C SER A 18 18.32 7.05 -16.05
N ILE A 19 17.73 7.59 -14.99
CA ILE A 19 16.29 7.91 -14.91
C ILE A 19 16.18 9.43 -15.11
N PRO A 20 15.28 9.93 -15.99
CA PRO A 20 14.22 9.20 -16.69
C PRO A 20 14.58 8.65 -18.09
N GLN A 21 15.81 8.80 -18.58
CA GLN A 21 16.13 8.56 -20.01
C GLN A 21 16.01 7.09 -20.43
N ASP A 22 16.26 6.13 -19.55
CA ASP A 22 16.23 4.70 -19.89
C ASP A 22 14.97 3.96 -19.42
N LEU A 23 13.88 4.65 -19.09
CA LEU A 23 12.67 4.02 -18.54
C LEU A 23 12.11 2.89 -19.43
N GLU A 24 12.20 3.02 -20.76
CA GLU A 24 11.78 1.93 -21.69
C GLU A 24 12.69 0.69 -21.60
N THR A 25 14.00 0.89 -21.39
CA THR A 25 14.94 -0.22 -21.20
C THR A 25 14.71 -0.87 -19.83
N ILE A 26 14.54 -0.06 -18.79
CA ILE A 26 14.33 -0.51 -17.41
C ILE A 26 13.06 -1.37 -17.33
N THR A 27 11.95 -0.92 -17.91
CA THR A 27 10.66 -1.62 -17.86
C THR A 27 10.72 -3.02 -18.49
N LYS A 28 11.44 -3.20 -19.61
CA LYS A 28 11.66 -4.50 -20.26
C LYS A 28 12.39 -5.50 -19.36
N TYR A 29 13.18 -5.05 -18.38
CA TYR A 29 13.82 -5.97 -17.44
C TYR A 29 12.81 -6.70 -16.54
N PHE A 30 11.60 -6.17 -16.41
CA PHE A 30 10.53 -6.71 -15.58
C PHE A 30 9.54 -7.60 -16.35
N ASP A 31 9.69 -7.78 -17.67
CA ASP A 31 8.82 -8.65 -18.49
C ASP A 31 8.73 -10.08 -17.95
N THR A 32 9.82 -10.58 -17.36
CA THR A 32 9.86 -11.92 -16.76
C THR A 32 8.95 -12.10 -15.54
N PHE A 33 8.39 -11.01 -15.02
CA PHE A 33 7.40 -11.01 -13.94
C PHE A 33 5.97 -10.90 -14.44
N GLY A 34 5.76 -10.94 -15.77
CA GLY A 34 4.45 -10.83 -16.40
C GLY A 34 3.44 -11.84 -15.86
N ASP A 35 3.87 -13.04 -15.48
CA ASP A 35 3.00 -14.11 -15.01
C ASP A 35 2.70 -14.09 -13.51
N CYS A 36 3.32 -13.19 -12.72
CA CYS A 36 3.02 -13.11 -11.29
C CYS A 36 1.60 -12.58 -11.04
N LYS A 37 1.01 -12.95 -9.90
CA LYS A 37 -0.31 -12.46 -9.49
C LYS A 37 -0.22 -11.12 -8.79
N VAL A 38 0.83 -10.91 -8.01
CA VAL A 38 1.05 -9.69 -7.26
C VAL A 38 2.47 -9.20 -7.53
N LEU A 39 2.59 -7.96 -8.00
CA LEU A 39 3.86 -7.27 -8.16
C LEU A 39 3.95 -6.18 -7.10
N LEU A 40 4.77 -6.41 -6.08
CA LEU A 40 5.02 -5.47 -4.99
C LEU A 40 6.21 -4.60 -5.37
N ILE A 41 6.02 -3.29 -5.48
CA ILE A 41 7.07 -2.33 -5.86
C ILE A 41 7.34 -1.39 -4.68
N GLY A 42 8.42 -1.73 -3.98
CA GLY A 42 8.98 -1.05 -2.83
C GLY A 42 9.63 0.29 -3.18
N TYR A 43 9.81 1.13 -2.17
CA TYR A 43 10.70 2.28 -2.23
C TYR A 43 11.43 2.51 -0.91
N ALA A 44 12.66 3.04 -0.98
CA ALA A 44 13.46 3.36 0.21
C ALA A 44 13.18 4.73 0.81
N SER A 45 12.52 5.63 0.05
CA SER A 45 12.16 6.97 0.52
C SER A 45 10.91 7.48 -0.19
N ASN A 46 10.03 8.14 0.56
CA ASN A 46 8.85 8.83 0.03
C ASN A 46 9.21 10.09 -0.78
N GLY A 47 10.46 10.56 -0.72
CA GLY A 47 10.89 11.86 -1.24
C GLY A 47 11.82 11.83 -2.45
N ALA A 48 12.08 10.67 -3.05
CA ALA A 48 13.01 10.53 -4.17
C ALA A 48 12.27 10.49 -5.52
N SER A 49 12.58 11.45 -6.41
CA SER A 49 11.87 11.62 -7.70
C SER A 49 12.01 10.43 -8.65
N GLU A 50 13.18 9.79 -8.62
CA GLU A 50 13.58 8.67 -9.46
C GLU A 50 12.77 7.42 -9.11
N PHE A 51 12.49 7.21 -7.82
CA PHE A 51 11.65 6.10 -7.36
C PHE A 51 10.21 6.24 -7.86
N TYR A 52 9.65 7.45 -7.89
CA TYR A 52 8.32 7.64 -8.50
C TYR A 52 8.34 7.40 -10.00
N SER A 53 9.35 7.94 -10.70
CA SER A 53 9.47 7.82 -12.16
C SER A 53 9.57 6.37 -12.62
N VAL A 54 10.43 5.57 -11.96
CA VAL A 54 10.60 4.15 -12.28
C VAL A 54 9.35 3.35 -11.95
N ARG A 55 8.76 3.54 -10.76
CA ARG A 55 7.56 2.81 -10.36
C ARG A 55 6.39 3.10 -11.30
N ALA A 56 6.22 4.37 -11.70
CA ALA A 56 5.18 4.77 -12.64
C ALA A 56 5.32 4.06 -13.99
N GLU A 57 6.52 4.06 -14.60
CA GLU A 57 6.70 3.41 -15.89
C GLU A 57 6.67 1.88 -15.81
N ILE A 58 7.18 1.25 -14.74
CA ILE A 58 6.98 -0.19 -14.50
C ILE A 58 5.49 -0.50 -14.41
N THR A 59 4.75 0.28 -13.62
CA THR A 59 3.31 0.06 -13.43
C THR A 59 2.55 0.16 -14.75
N LYS A 60 2.80 1.23 -15.51
CA LYS A 60 2.23 1.42 -16.84
C LYS A 60 2.57 0.27 -17.78
N HIS A 61 3.83 -0.14 -17.85
CA HIS A 61 4.29 -1.24 -18.70
C HIS A 61 3.61 -2.57 -18.34
N MET A 62 3.53 -2.89 -17.05
CA MET A 62 2.90 -4.14 -16.58
C MET A 62 1.38 -4.14 -16.79
N MET A 63 0.72 -3.00 -16.63
CA MET A 63 -0.72 -2.87 -16.92
C MET A 63 -1.04 -2.95 -18.42
N GLN A 64 -0.18 -2.37 -19.27
CA GLN A 64 -0.36 -2.35 -20.73
C GLN A 64 -0.03 -3.70 -21.38
N ASN A 65 1.03 -4.38 -20.91
CA ASN A 65 1.59 -5.55 -21.61
C ASN A 65 1.33 -6.88 -20.89
N HIS A 66 1.06 -6.88 -19.58
CA HIS A 66 1.04 -8.11 -18.77
C HIS A 66 -0.29 -8.38 -18.03
N GLY A 67 -1.31 -7.58 -18.30
CA GLY A 67 -2.69 -7.82 -17.84
C GLY A 67 -2.98 -7.42 -16.39
N PHE A 68 -2.13 -6.59 -15.78
CA PHE A 68 -2.40 -6.04 -14.45
C PHE A 68 -3.55 -5.03 -14.49
N LYS A 69 -4.53 -5.19 -13.59
CA LYS A 69 -5.75 -4.35 -13.54
C LYS A 69 -6.04 -3.79 -12.15
N ILE A 70 -5.40 -4.29 -11.11
CA ILE A 70 -5.49 -3.72 -9.77
C ILE A 70 -4.21 -2.92 -9.54
N PHE A 71 -4.33 -1.61 -9.34
CA PHE A 71 -3.23 -0.79 -8.87
C PHE A 71 -3.54 -0.31 -7.46
N ALA A 72 -2.83 -0.83 -6.48
CA ALA A 72 -3.04 -0.54 -5.07
C ALA A 72 -1.83 0.22 -4.51
N VAL A 73 -2.07 1.14 -3.59
CA VAL A 73 -1.03 1.97 -2.98
C VAL A 73 -1.15 1.97 -1.46
N GLU A 74 -0.03 2.12 -0.76
CA GLU A 74 0.06 2.47 0.66
C GLU A 74 -0.44 3.91 0.85
N ALA A 75 -1.74 4.09 0.69
CA ALA A 75 -2.47 5.32 0.91
C ALA A 75 -3.88 4.99 1.40
N ASP A 76 -4.55 6.03 1.87
CA ASP A 76 -5.90 5.94 2.39
C ASP A 76 -6.92 5.51 1.34
N TRP A 77 -7.86 4.66 1.74
CA TRP A 77 -8.87 4.10 0.84
C TRP A 77 -9.78 5.18 0.21
N PRO A 78 -10.39 6.11 0.99
CA PRO A 78 -11.23 7.17 0.41
C PRO A 78 -10.50 8.08 -0.58
N ASP A 79 -9.22 8.36 -0.32
CA ASP A 79 -8.42 9.27 -1.13
C ASP A 79 -8.05 8.63 -2.46
N ALA A 80 -7.61 7.37 -2.42
CA ALA A 80 -7.34 6.61 -3.64
C ALA A 80 -8.62 6.40 -4.45
N GLU A 81 -9.76 6.13 -3.81
CA GLU A 81 -11.03 6.01 -4.51
C GLU A 81 -11.44 7.33 -5.19
N SER A 82 -11.16 8.47 -4.56
CA SER A 82 -11.42 9.79 -5.17
C SER A 82 -10.58 9.99 -6.43
N VAL A 83 -9.31 9.59 -6.41
CA VAL A 83 -8.42 9.61 -7.60
C VAL A 83 -8.91 8.63 -8.67
N ASP A 84 -9.32 7.42 -8.30
CA ASP A 84 -9.84 6.40 -9.21
C ASP A 84 -11.09 6.87 -9.95
N ARG A 85 -12.05 7.46 -9.22
CA ARG A 85 -13.27 8.05 -9.80
C ARG A 85 -12.94 9.19 -10.75
N TYR A 86 -11.99 10.07 -10.38
CA TYR A 86 -11.53 11.15 -11.24
C TYR A 86 -10.90 10.60 -12.54
N ALA A 87 -9.99 9.64 -12.43
CA ALA A 87 -9.26 9.07 -13.56
C ALA A 87 -10.16 8.31 -14.55
N ARG A 88 -11.23 7.67 -14.06
CA ARG A 88 -12.12 6.85 -14.90
C ARG A 88 -13.35 7.60 -15.42
N HIS A 89 -13.59 8.84 -14.98
CA HIS A 89 -14.78 9.64 -15.31
C HIS A 89 -16.12 8.89 -15.13
N ARG A 90 -16.18 7.89 -14.21
CA ARG A 90 -17.37 7.05 -13.92
C ARG A 90 -17.42 6.67 -12.42
N PRO A 91 -18.61 6.46 -11.83
CA PRO A 91 -18.71 5.78 -10.55
C PRO A 91 -18.32 4.30 -10.71
N GLY A 92 -17.33 3.86 -9.94
CA GLY A 92 -16.94 2.44 -9.76
C GLY A 92 -16.34 1.69 -10.97
N PRO A 93 -15.37 0.77 -10.78
CA PRO A 93 -14.73 0.14 -11.93
C PRO A 93 -15.59 -1.01 -12.45
N GLU A 94 -15.99 -0.90 -13.72
CA GLU A 94 -16.66 -1.96 -14.47
C GLU A 94 -15.86 -3.27 -14.41
N GLU A 95 -16.56 -4.38 -14.61
CA GLU A 95 -15.96 -5.70 -14.71
C GLU A 95 -14.88 -5.71 -15.83
N GLY A 96 -13.63 -5.99 -15.45
CA GLY A 96 -12.47 -5.95 -16.36
C GLY A 96 -11.73 -4.61 -16.49
N ALA A 97 -12.27 -3.50 -15.96
CA ALA A 97 -11.57 -2.21 -15.95
C ALA A 97 -10.46 -2.18 -14.89
N ALA A 98 -9.38 -1.45 -15.21
CA ALA A 98 -8.36 -1.16 -14.21
C ALA A 98 -8.95 -0.31 -13.08
N GLY A 99 -8.48 -0.49 -11.84
CA GLY A 99 -8.89 0.32 -10.70
C GLY A 99 -7.69 0.72 -9.83
N PHE A 100 -7.82 1.88 -9.20
CA PHE A 100 -6.86 2.44 -8.26
C PHE A 100 -7.41 2.37 -6.82
N TYR A 101 -6.63 1.81 -5.89
CA TYR A 101 -7.09 1.50 -4.53
C TYR A 101 -6.06 1.90 -3.48
N GLY A 102 -6.55 2.38 -2.33
CA GLY A 102 -5.75 2.52 -1.13
C GLY A 102 -5.70 1.18 -0.39
N LEU A 103 -4.72 0.99 0.48
CA LEU A 103 -4.64 -0.18 1.36
C LEU A 103 -4.49 0.21 2.81
N ASP A 104 -4.22 1.48 3.11
CA ASP A 104 -3.87 1.93 4.46
C ASP A 104 -5.09 2.19 5.34
N LEU A 105 -4.84 2.32 6.64
CA LEU A 105 -5.86 2.40 7.69
C LEU A 105 -5.88 3.73 8.47
N TYR A 106 -5.14 4.75 8.03
CA TYR A 106 -5.03 6.03 8.75
C TYR A 106 -6.25 6.94 8.57
N SER A 107 -7.00 6.73 7.49
CA SER A 107 -8.25 7.43 7.12
C SER A 107 -9.47 7.10 8.00
N MET A 108 -9.35 7.05 9.32
CA MET A 108 -10.48 6.72 10.20
C MET A 108 -11.68 7.66 10.00
N GLY A 109 -11.44 8.98 10.04
CA GLY A 109 -12.50 9.99 9.92
C GLY A 109 -13.16 10.02 8.54
N THR A 110 -12.34 10.01 7.47
CA THR A 110 -12.83 10.01 6.09
C THR A 110 -13.53 8.69 5.74
N SER A 111 -13.09 7.56 6.30
CA SER A 111 -13.77 6.26 6.16
C SER A 111 -15.12 6.22 6.87
N ILE A 112 -15.23 6.79 8.08
CA ILE A 112 -16.53 6.93 8.77
C ILE A 112 -17.50 7.72 7.88
N LYS A 113 -17.04 8.85 7.33
CA LYS A 113 -17.84 9.67 6.44
C LYS A 113 -18.29 8.89 5.20
N ALA A 114 -17.38 8.15 4.56
CA ALA A 114 -17.71 7.32 3.39
C ALA A 114 -18.78 6.25 3.71
N VAL A 115 -18.70 5.59 4.86
CA VAL A 115 -19.73 4.63 5.31
C VAL A 115 -21.08 5.31 5.48
N VAL A 116 -21.10 6.46 6.15
CA VAL A 116 -22.34 7.21 6.42
C VAL A 116 -22.96 7.72 5.12
N ASP A 117 -22.17 8.28 4.21
CA ASP A 117 -22.63 8.81 2.92
C ASP A 117 -23.21 7.69 2.03
N TYR A 118 -22.57 6.51 2.02
CA TYR A 118 -23.09 5.32 1.35
C TYR A 118 -24.46 4.90 1.94
N LEU A 119 -24.55 4.78 3.26
CA LEU A 119 -25.80 4.37 3.92
C LEU A 119 -26.91 5.42 3.78
N ASP A 120 -26.61 6.72 3.80
CA ASP A 120 -27.62 7.77 3.57
C ASP A 120 -28.28 7.62 2.17
N THR A 121 -27.58 6.98 1.23
CA THR A 121 -28.08 6.69 -0.11
C THR A 121 -28.93 5.41 -0.15
N VAL A 122 -28.47 4.32 0.48
CA VAL A 122 -29.10 2.99 0.33
C VAL A 122 -30.03 2.57 1.47
N ASP A 123 -29.82 3.07 2.69
CA ASP A 123 -30.56 2.71 3.90
C ASP A 123 -30.43 3.80 4.98
N LYS A 124 -31.37 4.76 4.95
CA LYS A 124 -31.37 5.92 5.85
C LYS A 124 -31.49 5.56 7.32
N ASP A 125 -32.17 4.47 7.65
CA ASP A 125 -32.31 4.02 9.04
C ASP A 125 -30.97 3.48 9.55
N MET A 126 -30.28 2.66 8.74
CA MET A 126 -28.93 2.21 9.04
C MET A 126 -27.92 3.37 9.08
N ALA A 127 -28.11 4.41 8.27
CA ALA A 127 -27.29 5.61 8.32
C ALA A 127 -27.41 6.34 9.68
N GLN A 128 -28.61 6.40 10.26
CA GLN A 128 -28.78 6.95 11.62
C GLN A 128 -28.08 6.09 12.67
N VAL A 129 -28.13 4.75 12.53
CA VAL A 129 -27.39 3.84 13.40
C VAL A 129 -25.88 4.08 13.30
N ALA A 130 -25.36 4.23 12.08
CA ALA A 130 -23.94 4.52 11.82
C ALA A 130 -23.53 5.87 12.43
N LYS A 131 -24.31 6.94 12.23
CA LYS A 131 -24.08 8.26 12.84
C LYS A 131 -24.02 8.16 14.36
N GLY A 132 -24.94 7.42 14.97
CA GLY A 132 -24.95 7.18 16.42
C GLY A 132 -23.68 6.48 16.92
N ARG A 133 -23.32 5.34 16.29
CA ARG A 133 -22.16 4.52 16.67
C ARG A 133 -20.82 5.24 16.47
N TYR A 134 -20.66 5.92 15.34
CA TYR A 134 -19.40 6.58 15.00
C TYR A 134 -19.24 7.96 15.63
N SER A 135 -20.31 8.61 16.11
CA SER A 135 -20.25 9.97 16.68
C SER A 135 -19.11 10.17 17.69
N LYS A 136 -18.91 9.21 18.61
CA LYS A 136 -17.87 9.30 19.64
C LYS A 136 -16.47 9.05 19.11
N LEU A 137 -16.34 8.18 18.11
CA LEU A 137 -15.07 7.90 17.46
C LEU A 137 -14.64 9.09 16.57
N MET A 138 -15.60 9.79 15.96
CA MET A 138 -15.37 11.01 15.17
C MET A 138 -14.76 12.16 15.97
N HIS A 139 -14.94 12.20 17.30
CA HIS A 139 -14.25 13.19 18.14
C HIS A 139 -12.72 13.04 18.11
N TRP A 140 -12.23 11.87 17.70
CA TRP A 140 -10.82 11.55 17.59
C TRP A 140 -10.34 11.51 16.13
N ALA A 141 -11.17 11.90 15.17
CA ALA A 141 -10.82 11.84 13.75
C ALA A 141 -9.58 12.69 13.42
N ASP A 142 -9.46 13.85 14.05
CA ASP A 142 -8.34 14.78 13.87
C ASP A 142 -7.15 14.49 14.82
N ASP A 143 -7.34 13.62 15.82
CA ASP A 143 -6.27 13.16 16.72
C ASP A 143 -6.38 11.66 17.08
N PRO A 144 -6.14 10.75 16.12
CA PRO A 144 -6.18 9.32 16.38
C PRO A 144 -5.05 8.83 17.33
N HIS A 145 -3.94 9.57 17.40
CA HIS A 145 -2.84 9.29 18.32
C HIS A 145 -3.24 9.56 19.78
N GLY A 146 -3.92 10.68 20.04
CA GLY A 146 -4.52 10.99 21.33
C GLY A 146 -5.51 9.92 21.78
N TYR A 147 -6.31 9.37 20.85
CA TYR A 147 -7.22 8.24 21.16
C TYR A 147 -6.48 7.02 21.69
N GLY A 148 -5.37 6.65 21.04
CA GLY A 148 -4.52 5.55 21.47
C GLY A 148 -3.92 5.77 22.85
N LEU A 149 -3.45 7.00 23.11
CA LEU A 149 -2.86 7.38 24.39
C LEU A 149 -3.90 7.34 25.53
N GLU A 150 -5.10 7.86 25.29
CA GLU A 150 -6.20 7.89 26.26
C GLU A 150 -6.65 6.47 26.64
N SER A 151 -6.67 5.53 25.68
CA SER A 151 -6.97 4.11 25.92
C SER A 151 -5.92 3.39 26.78
N LEU A 152 -4.69 3.92 26.85
CA LEU A 152 -3.66 3.40 27.75
C LEU A 152 -3.75 4.03 29.14
N ALA A 153 -4.03 5.33 29.22
CA ALA A 153 -3.97 6.11 30.46
C ALA A 153 -5.16 5.88 31.40
N THR A 154 -6.29 5.37 30.90
CA THR A 154 -7.54 5.27 31.66
C THR A 154 -8.18 3.87 31.58
N SER A 155 -9.32 3.68 32.26
CA SER A 155 -10.16 2.48 32.10
C SER A 155 -10.95 2.47 30.78
N PHE A 156 -10.73 3.45 29.90
CA PHE A 156 -11.40 3.59 28.62
C PHE A 156 -11.10 2.42 27.68
N GLN A 157 -12.16 1.68 27.34
CA GLN A 157 -12.07 0.46 26.51
C GLN A 157 -12.11 0.75 25.00
N GLY A 158 -12.25 2.02 24.61
CA GLY A 158 -12.45 2.38 23.21
C GLY A 158 -13.86 2.13 22.69
N TYR A 159 -13.99 2.19 21.36
CA TYR A 159 -15.27 2.07 20.64
C TYR A 159 -15.32 0.85 19.71
N GLU A 160 -14.44 -0.12 19.92
CA GLU A 160 -14.36 -1.37 19.14
C GLU A 160 -15.69 -2.08 18.96
N LYS A 161 -16.48 -2.17 20.04
CA LYS A 161 -17.79 -2.84 20.01
C LYS A 161 -18.72 -2.19 19.00
N ASP A 162 -18.73 -0.86 18.93
CA ASP A 162 -19.57 -0.10 18.03
C ASP A 162 -19.06 -0.20 16.58
N ALA A 163 -17.73 -0.13 16.37
CA ALA A 163 -17.12 -0.30 15.05
C ALA A 163 -17.36 -1.71 14.47
N VAL A 164 -17.17 -2.75 15.29
CA VAL A 164 -17.42 -4.15 14.92
C VAL A 164 -18.91 -4.40 14.68
N ALA A 165 -19.79 -3.85 15.52
CA ALA A 165 -21.24 -3.96 15.32
C ALA A 165 -21.67 -3.33 14.00
N MET A 166 -21.10 -2.18 13.64
CA MET A 166 -21.39 -1.51 12.37
C MET A 166 -20.97 -2.35 11.17
N LEU A 167 -19.75 -2.90 11.17
CA LEU A 167 -19.28 -3.79 10.13
C LEU A 167 -20.19 -5.05 10.01
N LYS A 168 -20.57 -5.65 11.14
CA LYS A 168 -21.48 -6.81 11.15
C LYS A 168 -22.83 -6.51 10.53
N ASP A 169 -23.42 -5.36 10.86
CA ASP A 169 -24.73 -4.97 10.34
C ASP A 169 -24.68 -4.75 8.82
N ILE A 170 -23.64 -4.07 8.31
CA ILE A 170 -23.41 -3.92 6.86
C ILE A 170 -23.26 -5.28 6.17
N LEU A 171 -22.45 -6.18 6.74
CA LEU A 171 -22.23 -7.52 6.17
C LEU A 171 -23.47 -8.41 6.23
N SER A 172 -24.36 -8.20 7.21
CA SER A 172 -25.62 -8.94 7.33
C SER A 172 -26.57 -8.63 6.17
N LYS A 173 -26.52 -7.40 5.65
CA LYS A 173 -27.33 -6.90 4.53
C LYS A 173 -26.61 -6.96 3.17
N ARG A 174 -25.45 -7.61 3.09
CA ARG A 174 -24.59 -7.58 1.88
C ARG A 174 -25.30 -7.92 0.56
N ILE A 175 -26.27 -8.85 0.56
CA ILE A 175 -26.99 -9.25 -0.66
C ILE A 175 -27.91 -8.10 -1.13
N GLU A 176 -28.63 -7.50 -0.20
CA GLU A 176 -29.52 -6.35 -0.46
C GLU A 176 -28.71 -5.13 -0.89
N TYR A 177 -27.68 -4.78 -0.11
CA TYR A 177 -26.84 -3.61 -0.33
C TYR A 177 -25.98 -3.71 -1.59
N SER A 178 -25.49 -4.90 -1.96
CA SER A 178 -24.78 -5.10 -3.22
C SER A 178 -25.67 -4.93 -4.45
N ALA A 179 -26.98 -5.17 -4.31
CA ALA A 179 -27.95 -5.04 -5.40
C ALA A 179 -28.59 -3.63 -5.47
N ALA A 180 -28.35 -2.78 -4.47
CA ALA A 180 -29.00 -1.48 -4.35
C ALA A 180 -28.46 -0.44 -5.35
N LEU A 181 -27.17 -0.51 -5.69
CA LEU A 181 -26.50 0.44 -6.58
C LEU A 181 -25.61 -0.28 -7.59
N ASP A 182 -25.91 -0.05 -8.88
CA ASP A 182 -25.15 -0.50 -10.04
C ASP A 182 -24.70 -1.97 -9.94
N ASP A 183 -23.39 -2.22 -10.03
CA ASP A 183 -22.77 -3.55 -10.01
C ASP A 183 -22.28 -3.95 -8.60
N GLY A 184 -22.76 -3.26 -7.56
CA GLY A 184 -22.34 -3.43 -6.18
C GLY A 184 -20.99 -2.78 -5.84
N THR A 185 -20.40 -1.95 -6.72
CA THR A 185 -19.17 -1.23 -6.38
C THR A 185 -19.31 -0.34 -5.15
N GLU A 186 -20.40 0.43 -5.07
CA GLU A 186 -20.60 1.36 -3.94
C GLU A 186 -20.70 0.59 -2.62
N PHE A 187 -21.37 -0.57 -2.62
CA PHE A 187 -21.36 -1.47 -1.47
C PHE A 187 -19.94 -1.93 -1.11
N ARG A 188 -19.14 -2.33 -2.10
CA ARG A 188 -17.76 -2.78 -1.88
C ARG A 188 -16.90 -1.69 -1.25
N SER A 189 -17.09 -0.43 -1.66
CA SER A 189 -16.41 0.71 -1.04
C SER A 189 -16.90 0.94 0.39
N GLY A 190 -18.22 1.00 0.62
CA GLY A 190 -18.79 1.17 1.96
C GLY A 190 -18.35 0.07 2.94
N GLU A 191 -18.32 -1.18 2.48
CA GLU A 191 -17.82 -2.31 3.28
C GLU A 191 -16.35 -2.18 3.62
N GLN A 192 -15.49 -1.83 2.65
CA GLN A 192 -14.05 -1.70 2.89
C GLN A 192 -13.74 -0.52 3.82
N ASN A 193 -14.44 0.61 3.68
CA ASN A 193 -14.34 1.71 4.63
C ASN A 193 -14.80 1.30 6.05
N ALA A 194 -15.86 0.50 6.19
CA ALA A 194 -16.26 -0.02 7.51
C ALA A 194 -15.20 -0.94 8.13
N ARG A 195 -14.44 -1.68 7.31
CA ARG A 195 -13.27 -2.47 7.75
C ARG A 195 -12.12 -1.57 8.17
N VAL A 196 -11.81 -0.51 7.41
CA VAL A 196 -10.81 0.50 7.80
C VAL A 196 -11.14 1.06 9.18
N VAL A 197 -12.39 1.47 9.44
CA VAL A 197 -12.77 2.01 10.76
C VAL A 197 -12.58 0.97 11.87
N LYS A 198 -12.97 -0.29 11.65
CA LYS A 198 -12.80 -1.38 12.63
C LYS A 198 -11.32 -1.69 12.90
N ASP A 199 -10.47 -1.68 11.87
CA ASP A 199 -9.05 -1.99 12.01
C ASP A 199 -8.25 -0.81 12.55
N ALA A 200 -8.58 0.43 12.15
CA ALA A 200 -8.00 1.66 12.67
C ALA A 200 -8.24 1.80 14.18
N GLU A 201 -9.47 1.53 14.63
CA GLU A 201 -9.82 1.57 16.06
C GLU A 201 -8.91 0.62 16.87
N GLN A 202 -8.70 -0.59 16.37
CA GLN A 202 -7.82 -1.58 17.00
C GLN A 202 -6.35 -1.15 16.94
N TYR A 203 -5.91 -0.64 15.79
CA TYR A 203 -4.53 -0.22 15.53
C TYR A 203 -4.09 0.90 16.48
N TYR A 204 -4.87 1.99 16.57
CA TYR A 204 -4.47 3.14 17.39
C TYR A 204 -4.43 2.82 18.88
N LYS A 205 -5.30 1.95 19.39
CA LYS A 205 -5.20 1.45 20.79
C LYS A 205 -3.96 0.59 21.02
N ALA A 206 -3.60 -0.23 20.05
CA ALA A 206 -2.43 -1.10 20.17
C ALA A 206 -1.12 -0.30 20.11
N MET A 207 -1.12 0.88 19.46
CA MET A 207 0.07 1.71 19.18
C MET A 207 0.95 1.97 20.40
N TYR A 208 0.32 2.09 21.58
CA TYR A 208 1.00 2.42 22.84
C TYR A 208 1.19 1.24 23.78
N ARG A 209 0.67 0.04 23.45
CA ARG A 209 0.82 -1.16 24.28
C ARG A 209 2.08 -1.95 23.92
N ARG A 210 2.30 -2.23 22.63
CA ARG A 210 3.44 -3.03 22.11
C ARG A 210 3.75 -2.68 20.65
N ARG A 211 5.01 -2.36 20.32
CA ARG A 211 5.43 -1.90 18.98
C ARG A 211 5.34 -2.97 17.89
N ASP A 212 5.57 -4.22 18.25
CA ASP A 212 5.56 -5.38 17.35
C ASP A 212 4.13 -5.80 16.96
N GLU A 213 3.16 -5.64 17.87
CA GLU A 213 1.76 -5.96 17.59
C GLU A 213 1.13 -4.99 16.58
N THR A 214 1.54 -3.72 16.56
CA THR A 214 0.91 -2.68 15.70
C THR A 214 1.39 -2.69 14.27
N TRP A 215 2.68 -2.95 14.06
CA TRP A 215 3.25 -3.11 12.73
C TRP A 215 2.56 -4.28 12.01
N ASN A 216 2.37 -5.39 12.72
CA ASN A 216 1.65 -6.55 12.22
C ASN A 216 0.18 -6.25 11.93
N LEU A 217 -0.51 -5.42 12.72
CA LEU A 217 -1.91 -5.06 12.46
C LEU A 217 -2.08 -4.24 11.17
N ARG A 218 -1.21 -3.25 10.92
CA ARG A 218 -1.27 -2.44 9.69
C ARG A 218 -0.95 -3.27 8.45
N ASP A 219 0.10 -4.08 8.52
CA ASP A 219 0.44 -5.00 7.43
C ASP A 219 -0.65 -6.04 7.17
N THR A 220 -1.25 -6.59 8.23
CA THR A 220 -2.38 -7.53 8.11
C THR A 220 -3.57 -6.86 7.44
N HIS A 221 -3.92 -5.63 7.82
CA HIS A 221 -5.01 -4.89 7.17
C HIS A 221 -4.77 -4.71 5.66
N MET A 222 -3.57 -4.22 5.27
CA MET A 222 -3.21 -4.04 3.87
C MET A 222 -3.27 -5.37 3.10
N PHE A 223 -2.73 -6.43 3.68
CA PHE A 223 -2.75 -7.77 3.12
C PHE A 223 -4.18 -8.29 2.90
N GLU A 224 -5.05 -8.17 3.91
CA GLU A 224 -6.42 -8.62 3.79
C GLU A 224 -7.24 -7.77 2.81
N ALA A 225 -6.98 -6.45 2.76
CA ALA A 225 -7.62 -5.55 1.80
C ALA A 225 -7.29 -5.95 0.36
N LEU A 226 -6.00 -6.22 0.08
CA LEU A 226 -5.58 -6.70 -1.24
C LEU A 226 -6.15 -8.09 -1.56
N THR A 227 -6.18 -8.99 -0.57
CA THR A 227 -6.74 -10.35 -0.73
C THR A 227 -8.21 -10.27 -1.13
N ARG A 228 -9.01 -9.44 -0.43
CA ARG A 228 -10.42 -9.20 -0.79
C ARG A 228 -10.57 -8.63 -2.20
N LEU A 229 -9.69 -7.71 -2.61
CA LEU A 229 -9.70 -7.15 -3.96
C LEU A 229 -9.44 -8.22 -5.04
N LEU A 230 -8.42 -9.06 -4.84
CA LEU A 230 -8.08 -10.15 -5.75
C LEU A 230 -9.21 -11.19 -5.85
N GLU A 231 -9.77 -11.61 -4.72
CA GLU A 231 -10.89 -12.56 -4.68
C GLU A 231 -12.11 -12.04 -5.45
N ARG A 232 -12.44 -10.75 -5.29
CA ARG A 232 -13.58 -10.11 -5.95
C ARG A 232 -13.40 -9.93 -7.45
N ARG A 233 -12.18 -9.61 -7.89
CA ARG A 233 -11.86 -9.45 -9.31
C ARG A 233 -11.67 -10.79 -10.03
N GLY A 234 -11.72 -11.89 -9.29
CA GLY A 234 -11.63 -13.25 -9.81
C GLY A 234 -10.20 -13.79 -9.82
N ARG A 235 -10.11 -15.11 -10.01
CA ARG A 235 -8.86 -15.89 -9.89
C ARG A 235 -7.76 -15.45 -10.85
N ASP A 236 -8.14 -14.84 -11.97
CA ASP A 236 -7.20 -14.38 -13.00
C ASP A 236 -6.72 -12.95 -12.82
N SER A 237 -7.23 -12.24 -11.81
CA SER A 237 -6.81 -10.88 -11.50
C SER A 237 -5.34 -10.81 -11.11
N LYS A 238 -4.70 -9.69 -11.48
CA LYS A 238 -3.31 -9.36 -11.17
C LYS A 238 -3.24 -7.95 -10.58
N ALA A 239 -2.43 -7.80 -9.54
CA ALA A 239 -2.27 -6.57 -8.80
C ALA A 239 -0.84 -6.05 -8.78
N ILE A 240 -0.71 -4.73 -8.87
CA ILE A 240 0.53 -4.00 -8.59
C ILE A 240 0.30 -3.24 -7.29
N VAL A 241 1.24 -3.34 -6.37
CA VAL A 241 1.18 -2.69 -5.06
C VAL A 241 2.37 -1.76 -4.91
N TRP A 242 2.14 -0.48 -4.62
CA TRP A 242 3.22 0.41 -4.17
C TRP A 242 3.15 0.57 -2.67
N ALA A 243 4.25 0.27 -1.99
CA ALA A 243 4.40 0.50 -0.57
C ALA A 243 5.88 0.69 -0.24
N HIS A 244 6.19 1.18 0.95
CA HIS A 244 7.57 1.26 1.43
C HIS A 244 8.24 -0.12 1.41
N ASN A 245 9.57 -0.17 1.21
CA ASN A 245 10.34 -1.42 1.14
C ASN A 245 10.04 -2.38 2.31
N SER A 246 9.78 -1.85 3.51
CA SER A 246 9.43 -2.64 4.70
C SER A 246 8.15 -3.45 4.55
N HIS A 247 7.11 -2.87 3.93
CA HIS A 247 5.81 -3.54 3.74
C HIS A 247 5.90 -4.61 2.66
N VAL A 248 6.59 -4.29 1.56
CA VAL A 248 6.80 -5.20 0.43
C VAL A 248 7.64 -6.42 0.80
N ALA A 249 8.60 -6.26 1.71
CA ALA A 249 9.43 -7.37 2.20
C ALA A 249 8.62 -8.40 3.00
N LEU A 250 7.71 -7.93 3.87
CA LEU A 250 6.92 -8.80 4.75
C LEU A 250 5.79 -9.53 4.02
N GLN A 251 5.16 -8.88 3.03
CA GLN A 251 4.00 -9.45 2.34
C GLN A 251 4.37 -10.45 1.23
N GLY A 252 5.59 -10.37 0.70
CA GLY A 252 6.06 -11.25 -0.38
C GLY A 252 6.09 -12.74 -0.01
N GLU A 253 6.37 -13.08 1.26
CA GLU A 253 6.39 -14.47 1.73
C GLU A 253 4.99 -15.10 1.84
N VAL A 254 3.97 -14.26 2.02
CA VAL A 254 2.59 -14.72 2.31
C VAL A 254 1.83 -15.03 1.01
N TRP A 255 2.11 -14.32 -0.08
CA TRP A 255 1.53 -14.59 -1.39
C TRP A 255 2.47 -15.45 -2.24
N GLY A 256 2.23 -16.76 -2.31
CA GLY A 256 3.07 -17.72 -3.05
C GLY A 256 3.25 -17.48 -4.57
N GLN A 257 2.60 -16.46 -5.14
CA GLN A 257 2.80 -15.98 -6.52
C GLN A 257 3.08 -14.47 -6.60
N ALA A 258 3.62 -13.90 -5.52
CA ALA A 258 4.07 -12.51 -5.49
C ALA A 258 5.54 -12.37 -5.91
N VAL A 259 5.86 -11.22 -6.48
CA VAL A 259 7.22 -10.77 -6.76
C VAL A 259 7.42 -9.44 -6.05
N SER A 260 8.47 -9.34 -5.25
CA SER A 260 8.85 -8.11 -4.54
C SER A 260 10.05 -7.45 -5.23
N ILE A 261 9.93 -6.16 -5.51
CA ILE A 261 10.99 -5.30 -6.02
C ILE A 261 11.28 -4.27 -4.95
N GLY A 262 12.51 -4.21 -4.45
CA GLY A 262 12.98 -3.12 -3.59
C GLY A 262 13.77 -2.10 -4.40
N THR A 263 13.75 -0.84 -3.99
CA THR A 263 14.67 0.18 -4.54
C THR A 263 15.64 0.65 -3.46
N GLY A 264 16.88 0.93 -3.84
CA GLY A 264 17.89 1.54 -2.97
C GLY A 264 18.56 2.72 -3.66
N THR A 265 19.29 3.53 -2.89
CA THR A 265 20.13 4.63 -3.38
C THR A 265 21.33 4.80 -2.44
N ASN A 266 22.33 5.54 -2.89
CA ASN A 266 23.57 5.78 -2.14
C ASN A 266 23.85 7.26 -1.90
N THR A 267 23.58 8.13 -2.87
CA THR A 267 23.82 9.58 -2.75
C THR A 267 22.70 10.36 -3.41
N GLY A 268 22.50 11.60 -2.99
CA GLY A 268 21.51 12.51 -3.58
C GLY A 268 20.73 13.26 -2.51
N THR A 269 19.57 13.76 -2.89
CA THR A 269 18.66 14.47 -2.00
C THR A 269 17.26 13.88 -2.06
N VAL A 270 16.51 14.05 -0.97
CA VAL A 270 15.12 13.62 -0.86
C VAL A 270 14.28 14.73 -0.24
N ALA A 271 13.01 14.79 -0.62
CA ALA A 271 12.02 15.58 0.09
C ALA A 271 11.59 14.88 1.38
N ALA A 272 11.85 15.47 2.54
CA ALA A 272 11.51 14.91 3.85
C ALA A 272 11.22 16.01 4.88
N ALA A 273 10.54 15.64 5.96
CA ALA A 273 10.36 16.48 7.14
C ALA A 273 11.24 15.98 8.29
N GLN A 274 11.67 16.88 9.16
CA GLN A 274 12.53 16.54 10.30
C GLN A 274 11.72 15.89 11.44
N ASP A 275 10.47 16.34 11.59
CA ASP A 275 9.51 15.85 12.57
C ASP A 275 8.18 15.51 11.87
N TRP A 276 7.36 14.71 12.54
CA TRP A 276 5.98 14.45 12.10
C TRP A 276 5.19 15.76 11.97
N ASP A 277 4.40 15.87 10.89
CA ASP A 277 3.69 17.10 10.48
C ASP A 277 4.58 18.35 10.29
N GLY A 278 5.89 18.17 10.26
CA GLY A 278 6.84 19.23 9.96
C GLY A 278 6.80 19.64 8.49
N ASN A 279 7.28 20.85 8.21
CA ASN A 279 7.42 21.32 6.84
C ASN A 279 8.41 20.44 6.06
N MET A 280 8.01 20.05 4.86
CA MET A 280 8.90 19.36 3.93
C MET A 280 10.07 20.26 3.53
N SER A 281 11.27 19.69 3.50
CA SER A 281 12.50 20.31 3.02
C SER A 281 13.28 19.31 2.16
N ILE A 282 14.22 19.81 1.37
CA ILE A 282 15.15 18.96 0.63
C ILE A 282 16.34 18.64 1.52
N MET A 283 16.57 17.36 1.78
CA MET A 283 17.61 16.86 2.68
C MET A 283 18.60 15.98 1.93
N GLU A 284 19.89 16.12 2.23
CA GLU A 284 20.92 15.21 1.72
C GLU A 284 20.83 13.85 2.43
N ILE A 285 20.88 12.77 1.65
CA ILE A 285 20.94 11.43 2.23
C ILE A 285 22.36 11.12 2.69
N GLN A 286 22.46 10.34 3.76
CA GLN A 286 23.76 9.82 4.19
C GLN A 286 24.31 8.88 3.12
N PRO A 287 25.58 9.04 2.72
CA PRO A 287 26.25 8.07 1.86
C PRO A 287 26.20 6.66 2.44
N ARG A 288 26.39 5.65 1.58
CA ARG A 288 26.43 4.24 1.99
C ARG A 288 27.30 4.01 3.22
N LEU A 289 26.82 3.15 4.11
CA LEU A 289 27.59 2.69 5.26
C LEU A 289 28.54 1.56 4.85
N PRO A 290 29.71 1.43 5.48
CA PRO A 290 30.55 0.24 5.33
C PRO A 290 29.76 -1.03 5.67
N GLY A 291 29.85 -2.05 4.83
CA GLY A 291 29.12 -3.32 4.95
C GLY A 291 27.67 -3.30 4.44
N SER A 292 27.21 -2.19 3.85
CA SER A 292 25.89 -2.11 3.18
C SER A 292 25.87 -2.86 1.84
N TYR A 293 24.66 -3.17 1.35
CA TYR A 293 24.47 -3.80 0.03
C TYR A 293 24.96 -2.91 -1.13
N GLU A 294 24.91 -1.59 -0.93
CA GLU A 294 25.32 -0.59 -1.91
C GLU A 294 26.85 -0.48 -2.04
N GLU A 295 27.62 -0.79 -0.98
CA GLU A 295 29.07 -0.67 -0.97
C GLU A 295 29.77 -1.40 -2.12
N PRO A 296 29.59 -2.72 -2.31
CA PRO A 296 30.31 -3.43 -3.36
C PRO A 296 29.85 -3.00 -4.76
N MET A 297 28.58 -2.60 -4.93
CA MET A 297 28.03 -2.09 -6.19
C MET A 297 28.74 -0.80 -6.64
N HIS A 298 28.91 0.15 -5.72
CA HIS A 298 29.62 1.39 -5.99
C HIS A 298 31.12 1.20 -6.18
N ALA A 299 31.75 0.30 -5.40
CA ALA A 299 33.16 -0.04 -5.56
C ALA A 299 33.46 -0.65 -6.96
N ALA A 300 32.51 -1.39 -7.53
CA ALA A 300 32.62 -1.96 -8.88
C ALA A 300 32.45 -0.94 -10.02
N GLY A 301 32.13 0.33 -9.70
CA GLY A 301 31.92 1.41 -10.66
C GLY A 301 30.62 1.28 -11.47
N ILE A 302 29.63 0.54 -10.94
CA ILE A 302 28.35 0.33 -11.61
C ILE A 302 27.37 1.39 -11.10
N GLY A 303 26.92 2.28 -11.99
CA GLY A 303 26.10 3.44 -11.61
C GLY A 303 24.68 3.06 -11.19
N ASN A 304 23.87 2.63 -12.16
CA ASN A 304 22.49 2.23 -11.91
C ASN A 304 22.23 0.80 -12.42
N ILE A 305 21.56 -0.02 -11.61
CA ILE A 305 21.38 -1.44 -11.87
C ILE A 305 20.02 -1.97 -11.44
N VAL A 306 19.62 -3.09 -12.05
CA VAL A 306 18.65 -4.03 -11.51
C VAL A 306 19.38 -5.32 -11.17
N LEU A 307 19.18 -5.81 -9.94
CA LEU A 307 19.73 -7.07 -9.43
C LEU A 307 18.57 -8.02 -9.09
N ASP A 308 18.63 -9.25 -9.58
CA ASP A 308 17.60 -10.27 -9.35
C ASP A 308 18.04 -11.23 -8.24
N LEU A 309 17.66 -10.93 -6.99
CA LEU A 309 18.05 -11.68 -5.80
C LEU A 309 17.37 -13.06 -5.66
N ARG A 310 16.54 -13.47 -6.63
CA ARG A 310 15.85 -14.77 -6.55
C ARG A 310 16.86 -15.92 -6.67
N LYS A 311 16.56 -17.02 -5.98
CA LYS A 311 17.36 -18.25 -6.05
C LYS A 311 17.54 -18.70 -7.50
N GLY A 312 18.79 -18.93 -7.91
CA GLY A 312 19.15 -19.33 -9.27
C GLY A 312 19.18 -18.19 -10.29
N LYS A 313 19.01 -16.93 -9.86
CA LYS A 313 19.16 -15.71 -10.67
C LYS A 313 20.32 -14.82 -10.22
N CYS A 314 20.70 -14.92 -8.94
CA CYS A 314 21.92 -14.34 -8.38
C CYS A 314 22.84 -15.46 -7.87
N ASP A 315 24.16 -15.25 -7.99
CA ASP A 315 25.17 -16.07 -7.29
C ASP A 315 24.88 -16.08 -5.79
N GLU A 316 24.89 -17.25 -5.14
CA GLU A 316 24.63 -17.38 -3.70
C GLU A 316 25.75 -16.76 -2.84
N LYS A 317 26.89 -16.42 -3.45
CA LYS A 317 28.01 -15.73 -2.81
C LYS A 317 27.91 -14.20 -2.85
N LEU A 318 26.90 -13.65 -3.53
CA LEU A 318 26.56 -12.23 -3.58
C LEU A 318 25.62 -11.85 -2.43
#